data_AF-L8GUK6-F1
#
_entry.id   AF-L8GUK6-F1
#
_cell.length_a   1.000
_cell.length_b   1.000
_cell.length_c   1.000
_cell.angle_alpha   90.00
_cell.angle_beta   90.00
_cell.angle_gamma   90.00
#
_symmetry.space_group_name_H-M   'P 1'
#
loop_
_entity.id
_entity.type
_entity.pdbx_description
1 polymer ?
#
loop_
_entity_poly.entity_id
_entity_poly.type
_entity_poly.pdbx_seq_one_letter_code
_entity_poly.pdbx_strand_id
1 'polypeptide(L)'
;MQVQALTKTFVVVVVLALLVGLMALTVSGARDCQGRVGSSSYDLAPLERELRGQDVTASGAGNTYYYSVCGVVSNTVCQTSTDNVPAVCQRDIVGQYLDCGSQRTARFEQLPGGGESDGFSLSFSGGRDGRESRILFKCDPNARGSFSFVKEDPVLTYTLQYVSKYACPTNRQPSGPDTVTLCGCSTSCRNCVDYPLGQCMPVIPMCTGQDAGFVRVDQQSSTQFLISGFLDSTCSLPLVQAVTSCSQCNGAVLALCGSSRGGLPGWGIALIVVCSLLGALVLALGAAVACLVYSRHRRSRALPGYRPAEVSLQVQEAEALVVEDAVKQ
;
A
#
# COMPACT_ATOMS: atom_id res chain seq x y z
N MET A 1 33.35 -7.23 -53.30
CA MET A 1 34.00 -7.38 -51.98
C MET A 1 33.41 -6.50 -50.87
N GLN A 2 32.29 -5.78 -51.06
CA GLN A 2 31.71 -4.93 -50.00
C GLN A 2 30.70 -5.63 -49.07
N VAL A 3 30.18 -6.81 -49.43
CA VAL A 3 29.13 -7.49 -48.64
C VAL A 3 29.68 -8.18 -47.38
N GLN A 4 30.97 -8.56 -47.36
CA GLN A 4 31.58 -9.23 -46.20
C GLN A 4 31.99 -8.28 -45.05
N ALA A 5 32.10 -6.98 -45.31
CA ALA A 5 32.41 -6.00 -44.27
C ALA A 5 31.19 -5.69 -43.40
N LEU A 6 30.00 -5.61 -44.00
CA LEU A 6 28.77 -5.28 -43.29
C LEU A 6 28.32 -6.37 -42.31
N THR A 7 28.57 -7.64 -42.63
CA THR A 7 28.17 -8.77 -41.78
C THR A 7 28.99 -8.84 -40.49
N LYS A 8 30.29 -8.51 -40.54
CA LYS A 8 31.14 -8.50 -39.33
C LYS A 8 30.76 -7.37 -38.38
N THR A 9 30.47 -6.17 -38.89
CA THR A 9 30.09 -5.03 -38.05
C THR A 9 28.74 -5.26 -37.37
N PHE A 10 27.78 -5.86 -38.08
CA PHE A 10 26.46 -6.15 -37.51
C PHE A 10 26.52 -7.19 -36.38
N VAL A 11 27.35 -8.24 -36.54
CA VAL A 11 27.55 -9.26 -35.49
C VAL A 11 28.21 -8.66 -34.24
N VAL A 12 29.21 -7.77 -34.39
CA VAL A 12 29.85 -7.12 -33.24
C VAL A 12 28.87 -6.22 -32.49
N VAL A 13 28.04 -5.44 -33.18
CA VAL A 13 27.05 -4.57 -32.54
C VAL A 13 25.97 -5.36 -31.82
N VAL A 14 25.48 -6.47 -32.40
CA VAL A 14 24.48 -7.33 -31.76
C VAL A 14 25.05 -8.03 -30.53
N VAL A 15 26.31 -8.50 -30.59
CA VAL A 15 26.99 -9.11 -29.43
C VAL A 15 27.23 -8.08 -28.33
N LEU A 16 27.62 -6.85 -28.66
CA LEU A 16 27.79 -5.77 -27.68
C LEU A 16 26.44 -5.37 -27.06
N ALA A 17 25.38 -5.27 -27.85
CA ALA A 17 24.03 -4.96 -27.35
C ALA A 17 23.48 -6.08 -26.46
N LEU A 18 23.76 -7.34 -26.78
CA LEU A 18 23.45 -8.48 -25.91
C LEU A 18 24.26 -8.46 -24.61
N LEU A 19 25.56 -8.13 -24.66
CA LEU A 19 26.40 -8.00 -23.47
C LEU A 19 25.96 -6.85 -22.57
N VAL A 20 25.57 -5.70 -23.13
CA VAL A 20 25.01 -4.57 -22.37
C VAL A 20 23.61 -4.91 -21.82
N GLY A 21 22.79 -5.63 -22.58
CA GLY A 21 21.48 -6.13 -22.13
C GLY A 21 21.58 -7.18 -21.01
N LEU A 22 22.61 -8.02 -21.02
CA LEU A 22 22.88 -9.01 -19.96
C LEU A 22 23.39 -8.37 -18.66
N MET A 23 24.07 -7.21 -18.73
CA MET A 23 24.49 -6.45 -17.54
C MET A 23 23.33 -5.67 -16.89
N ALA A 24 22.17 -5.58 -17.54
CA ALA A 24 20.95 -4.99 -16.98
C ALA A 24 20.09 -5.99 -16.19
N LEU A 25 20.56 -7.24 -15.99
CA LEU A 25 19.99 -8.19 -15.04
C LEU A 25 20.29 -7.70 -13.61
N THR A 26 19.45 -6.77 -13.18
CA THR A 26 18.97 -6.56 -11.82
C THR A 26 19.81 -7.26 -10.74
N VAL A 27 20.72 -6.50 -10.13
CA VAL A 27 21.04 -6.70 -8.72
C VAL A 27 19.74 -6.42 -7.97
N SER A 28 18.86 -7.42 -7.89
CA SER A 28 17.81 -7.47 -6.90
C SER A 28 18.50 -7.78 -5.57
N GLY A 29 19.24 -6.79 -5.05
CA GLY A 29 19.48 -6.73 -3.62
C GLY A 29 18.09 -6.70 -3.01
N ALA A 30 17.69 -7.82 -2.42
CA ALA A 30 16.35 -7.98 -1.87
C ALA A 30 16.09 -6.81 -0.93
N ARG A 31 15.23 -5.88 -1.36
CA ARG A 31 14.73 -4.77 -0.55
C ARG A 31 13.71 -5.36 0.40
N ASP A 32 14.17 -6.17 1.35
CA ASP A 32 13.28 -6.75 2.33
C ASP A 32 12.96 -5.68 3.39
N CYS A 33 12.12 -4.72 2.96
CA CYS A 33 11.57 -3.65 3.79
C CYS A 33 10.59 -4.17 4.83
N GLN A 34 10.23 -5.44 4.74
CA GLN A 34 9.20 -6.05 5.55
C GLN A 34 9.83 -7.05 6.48
N GLY A 35 9.31 -7.10 7.69
CA GLY A 35 9.82 -7.99 8.71
C GLY A 35 8.76 -8.30 9.74
N ARG A 36 8.96 -9.42 10.43
CA ARG A 36 8.06 -9.87 11.48
C ARG A 36 8.85 -10.03 12.77
N VAL A 37 8.30 -9.51 13.87
CA VAL A 37 8.82 -9.73 15.22
C VAL A 37 7.68 -10.30 16.04
N GLY A 38 7.82 -11.57 16.42
CA GLY A 38 6.76 -12.30 17.12
C GLY A 38 5.47 -12.34 16.31
N SER A 39 4.38 -11.82 16.87
CA SER A 39 3.08 -11.78 16.17
C SER A 39 2.93 -10.60 15.21
N SER A 40 3.71 -9.54 15.41
CA SER A 40 3.59 -8.26 14.74
C SER A 40 4.39 -8.19 13.43
N SER A 41 3.82 -7.53 12.42
CA SER A 41 4.45 -7.29 11.11
C SER A 41 4.77 -5.81 10.96
N TYR A 42 5.85 -5.49 10.26
CA TYR A 42 6.30 -4.12 9.98
C TYR A 42 6.63 -3.97 8.50
N ASP A 43 6.37 -2.78 7.95
CA ASP A 43 6.67 -2.44 6.57
C ASP A 43 7.30 -1.04 6.49
N LEU A 44 8.57 -0.99 6.09
CA LEU A 44 9.34 0.24 5.91
C LEU A 44 9.28 0.79 4.47
N ALA A 45 8.65 0.10 3.51
CA ALA A 45 8.53 0.58 2.14
C ALA A 45 7.82 1.95 2.01
N PRO A 46 6.81 2.30 2.84
CA PRO A 46 6.28 3.65 2.87
C PRO A 46 7.30 4.70 3.31
N LEU A 47 8.17 4.37 4.26
CA LEU A 47 9.23 5.26 4.73
C LEU A 47 10.29 5.48 3.65
N GLU A 48 10.75 4.40 2.99
CA GLU A 48 11.68 4.49 1.85
C GLU A 48 11.15 5.44 0.76
N ARG A 49 9.85 5.30 0.41
CA ARG A 49 9.19 6.16 -0.58
C ARG A 49 9.11 7.62 -0.14
N GLU A 50 8.81 7.87 1.13
CA GLU A 50 8.75 9.23 1.69
C GLU A 50 10.13 9.90 1.66
N LEU A 51 11.19 9.15 1.96
CA LEU A 51 12.57 9.59 1.87
C LEU A 51 13.09 9.67 0.42
N ARG A 52 12.34 9.15 -0.56
CA ARG A 52 12.74 9.09 -1.98
C ARG A 52 14.11 8.41 -2.18
N GLY A 53 14.41 7.41 -1.35
CA GLY A 53 15.71 6.73 -1.35
C GLY A 53 16.89 7.57 -0.89
N GLN A 54 16.66 8.70 -0.22
CA GLN A 54 17.73 9.49 0.40
C GLN A 54 18.19 8.85 1.72
N ASP A 55 19.49 8.94 1.97
CA ASP A 55 20.07 8.50 3.24
C ASP A 55 19.69 9.45 4.37
N VAL A 56 19.34 8.89 5.53
CA VAL A 56 19.20 9.67 6.77
C VAL A 56 20.53 9.75 7.49
N THR A 57 20.75 10.87 8.18
CA THR A 57 22.04 11.14 8.85
C THR A 57 21.86 11.39 10.34
N ALA A 58 22.77 10.83 11.14
CA ALA A 58 22.88 11.12 12.57
C ALA A 58 24.33 11.45 12.91
N SER A 59 24.55 12.39 13.82
CA SER A 59 25.88 12.70 14.33
C SER A 59 25.99 12.29 15.79
N GLY A 60 27.14 11.72 16.18
CA GLY A 60 27.37 11.26 17.54
C GLY A 60 28.81 10.83 17.75
N ALA A 61 29.36 11.11 18.95
CA ALA A 61 30.75 10.82 19.30
C ALA A 61 31.78 11.39 18.29
N GLY A 62 31.46 12.52 17.65
CA GLY A 62 32.31 13.16 16.63
C GLY A 62 32.16 12.57 15.22
N ASN A 63 31.47 11.45 15.05
CA ASN A 63 31.27 10.79 13.77
C ASN A 63 29.90 11.18 13.16
N THR A 64 29.77 10.99 11.85
CA THR A 64 28.50 11.09 11.12
C THR A 64 28.11 9.73 10.55
N TYR A 65 26.90 9.27 10.85
CA TYR A 65 26.36 8.00 10.39
C TYR A 65 25.31 8.26 9.32
N TYR A 66 25.37 7.50 8.24
CA TYR A 66 24.47 7.51 7.10
C TYR A 66 23.75 6.17 7.07
N TYR A 67 22.44 6.18 6.91
CA TYR A 67 21.63 4.97 6.82
C TYR A 67 20.63 5.09 5.67
N SER A 68 20.54 4.05 4.84
CA SER A 68 19.57 3.96 3.76
C SER A 68 18.46 2.96 4.13
N VAL A 69 17.23 3.46 4.28
CA VAL A 69 16.08 2.63 4.63
C VAL A 69 15.80 1.61 3.53
N CYS A 70 15.89 0.32 3.85
CA CYS A 70 15.76 -0.81 2.91
C CYS A 70 16.65 -0.75 1.66
N GLY A 71 17.70 0.05 1.71
CA GLY A 71 18.47 0.42 0.54
C GLY A 71 19.96 0.35 0.81
N VAL A 72 20.71 0.62 -0.24
CA VAL A 72 22.16 0.77 -0.17
C VAL A 72 22.46 2.25 0.06
N VAL A 73 23.36 2.54 0.98
CA VAL A 73 23.85 3.90 1.22
C VAL A 73 24.35 4.51 -0.10
N SER A 74 23.87 5.71 -0.41
CA SER A 74 24.17 6.42 -1.66
C SER A 74 25.66 6.74 -1.83
N ASN A 75 26.37 6.85 -0.70
CA ASN A 75 27.81 7.07 -0.70
C ASN A 75 28.57 5.80 -1.11
N THR A 76 29.01 5.78 -2.35
CA THR A 76 29.80 4.69 -2.95
C THR A 76 31.13 4.45 -2.26
N VAL A 77 31.68 5.40 -1.49
CA VAL A 77 32.95 5.22 -0.75
C VAL A 77 32.80 4.17 0.36
N CYS A 78 31.59 3.98 0.86
CA CYS A 78 31.27 2.96 1.85
C CYS A 78 31.15 1.57 1.24
N GLN A 79 31.00 1.47 -0.08
CA GLN A 79 30.96 0.19 -0.78
C GLN A 79 32.37 -0.38 -0.84
N THR A 80 32.53 -1.62 -0.41
CA THR A 80 33.79 -2.35 -0.40
C THR A 80 33.77 -3.47 -1.44
N SER A 81 34.94 -4.03 -1.78
CA SER A 81 35.00 -5.21 -2.65
C SER A 81 34.31 -6.43 -2.02
N THR A 82 34.22 -6.46 -0.69
CA THR A 82 33.58 -7.52 0.09
C THR A 82 32.09 -7.27 0.34
N ASP A 83 31.67 -6.00 0.38
CA ASP A 83 30.26 -5.60 0.51
C ASP A 83 29.92 -4.44 -0.43
N ASN A 84 29.15 -4.75 -1.47
CA ASN A 84 28.66 -3.76 -2.43
C ASN A 84 27.25 -3.25 -2.09
N VAL A 85 26.68 -3.65 -0.95
CA VAL A 85 25.34 -3.24 -0.50
C VAL A 85 25.31 -2.81 0.97
N PRO A 86 26.18 -1.87 1.39
CA PRO A 86 26.20 -1.37 2.77
C PRO A 86 24.87 -0.69 3.12
N ALA A 87 24.28 -1.07 4.25
CA ALA A 87 23.07 -0.47 4.79
C ALA A 87 23.38 0.79 5.61
N VAL A 88 24.50 0.75 6.36
CA VAL A 88 24.93 1.83 7.26
C VAL A 88 26.38 2.16 6.97
N CYS A 89 26.69 3.45 6.91
CA CYS A 89 28.06 3.93 6.76
C CYS A 89 28.40 4.99 7.80
N GLN A 90 29.61 4.94 8.33
CA GLN A 90 30.17 5.94 9.21
C GLN A 90 31.19 6.79 8.46
N ARG A 91 31.13 8.10 8.64
CA ARG A 91 32.23 9.03 8.40
C ARG A 91 32.84 9.43 9.73
N ASP A 92 34.09 9.10 9.93
CA ASP A 92 34.78 9.43 11.18
C ASP A 92 35.23 10.90 11.24
N ILE A 93 35.82 11.28 12.39
CA ILE A 93 36.34 12.63 12.63
C ILE A 93 37.47 13.04 11.66
N VAL A 94 38.21 12.08 11.09
CA VAL A 94 39.28 12.35 10.12
C VAL A 94 38.77 12.35 8.67
N GLY A 95 37.47 12.09 8.48
CA GLY A 95 36.80 12.11 7.19
C GLY A 95 36.87 10.79 6.42
N GLN A 96 37.31 9.70 7.03
CA GLN A 96 37.31 8.36 6.44
C GLN A 96 35.91 7.75 6.51
N TYR A 97 35.51 7.07 5.44
CA TYR A 97 34.26 6.32 5.37
C TYR A 97 34.49 4.84 5.68
N LEU A 98 33.63 4.30 6.55
CA LEU A 98 33.69 2.95 7.08
C LEU A 98 32.31 2.31 6.94
N ASP A 99 32.29 1.11 6.36
CA ASP A 99 31.11 0.27 6.28
C ASP A 99 30.77 -0.30 7.66
N CYS A 100 29.53 -0.11 8.10
CA CYS A 100 29.05 -0.53 9.42
C CYS A 100 27.95 -1.60 9.34
N GLY A 101 27.77 -2.27 8.20
CA GLY A 101 26.91 -3.44 8.08
C GLY A 101 26.18 -3.50 6.74
N SER A 102 25.95 -4.73 6.27
CA SER A 102 25.41 -5.02 4.95
C SER A 102 23.89 -5.21 4.97
N GLN A 103 23.19 -4.72 3.94
CA GLN A 103 21.77 -5.02 3.76
C GLN A 103 21.47 -6.51 3.65
N ARG A 104 22.43 -7.33 3.17
CA ARG A 104 22.24 -8.79 3.08
C ARG A 104 22.08 -9.48 4.43
N THR A 105 22.49 -8.81 5.50
CA THR A 105 22.48 -9.34 6.86
C THR A 105 21.38 -8.74 7.71
N ALA A 106 20.48 -7.94 7.11
CA ALA A 106 19.37 -7.30 7.80
C ALA A 106 18.53 -8.32 8.57
N ARG A 107 18.35 -8.08 9.88
CA ARG A 107 17.53 -8.93 10.75
C ARG A 107 16.60 -8.10 11.61
N PHE A 108 15.31 -8.39 11.51
CA PHE A 108 14.29 -7.83 12.39
C PHE A 108 14.29 -8.58 13.72
N GLU A 109 14.39 -7.82 14.80
CA GLU A 109 14.50 -8.31 16.17
C GLU A 109 13.58 -7.51 17.09
N GLN A 110 13.25 -8.05 18.25
CA GLN A 110 12.47 -7.33 19.26
C GLN A 110 13.31 -6.22 19.91
N LEU A 111 12.68 -5.07 20.16
CA LEU A 111 13.33 -3.98 20.88
C LEU A 111 13.80 -4.44 22.27
N PRO A 112 15.04 -4.08 22.68
CA PRO A 112 15.53 -4.38 24.02
C PRO A 112 14.63 -3.76 25.09
N GLY A 113 13.98 -4.60 25.90
CA GLY A 113 13.09 -4.15 26.99
C GLY A 113 11.74 -3.59 26.55
N GLY A 114 11.38 -3.68 25.26
CA GLY A 114 10.10 -3.22 24.72
C GLY A 114 9.16 -4.36 24.32
N GLY A 115 7.87 -4.07 24.25
CA GLY A 115 6.85 -4.94 23.64
C GLY A 115 6.84 -4.86 22.12
N GLU A 116 6.12 -5.77 21.46
CA GLU A 116 5.95 -5.75 19.99
C GLU A 116 5.25 -4.45 19.50
N SER A 117 4.44 -3.81 20.34
CA SER A 117 3.80 -2.53 20.03
C SER A 117 4.75 -1.34 20.02
N ASP A 118 5.90 -1.44 20.68
CA ASP A 118 6.82 -0.33 20.89
C ASP A 118 7.73 -0.11 19.67
N GLY A 119 7.75 -1.08 18.75
CA GLY A 119 8.52 -1.09 17.53
C GLY A 119 9.43 -2.33 17.42
N PHE A 120 10.52 -2.20 16.68
CA PHE A 120 11.46 -3.29 16.42
C PHE A 120 12.90 -2.79 16.34
N SER A 121 13.87 -3.69 16.41
CA SER A 121 15.25 -3.38 16.06
C SER A 121 15.64 -4.04 14.75
N LEU A 122 16.45 -3.36 13.96
CA LEU A 122 17.03 -3.86 12.73
C LEU A 122 18.54 -3.94 12.90
N SER A 123 19.11 -5.15 12.86
CA SER A 123 20.56 -5.37 12.96
C SER A 123 21.18 -5.68 11.60
N PHE A 124 22.40 -5.16 11.42
CA PHE A 124 23.24 -5.34 10.25
C PHE A 124 24.65 -5.71 10.70
N SER A 125 25.23 -6.73 10.08
CA SER A 125 26.58 -7.21 10.35
C SER A 125 27.39 -7.31 9.06
N GLY A 126 28.64 -7.76 9.19
CA GLY A 126 29.55 -7.92 8.06
C GLY A 126 30.17 -6.61 7.57
N GLY A 127 30.11 -5.53 8.35
CA GLY A 127 30.81 -4.30 8.08
C GLY A 127 32.34 -4.45 8.17
N ARG A 128 33.06 -3.43 7.75
CA ARG A 128 34.53 -3.43 7.76
C ARG A 128 35.06 -3.64 9.18
N ASP A 129 36.10 -4.47 9.32
CA ASP A 129 36.73 -4.79 10.61
C ASP A 129 35.78 -5.41 11.65
N GLY A 130 34.68 -6.02 11.20
CA GLY A 130 33.67 -6.61 12.07
C GLY A 130 32.67 -5.62 12.66
N ARG A 131 32.59 -4.40 12.10
CA ARG A 131 31.60 -3.40 12.50
C ARG A 131 30.17 -3.89 12.26
N GLU A 132 29.31 -3.57 13.21
CA GLU A 132 27.88 -3.89 13.15
C GLU A 132 27.04 -2.67 13.50
N SER A 133 25.83 -2.61 12.98
CA SER A 133 24.88 -1.55 13.29
C SER A 133 23.57 -2.13 13.75
N ARG A 134 22.98 -1.52 14.79
CA ARG A 134 21.64 -1.83 15.28
C ARG A 134 20.83 -0.55 15.29
N ILE A 135 19.74 -0.53 14.54
CA ILE A 135 18.82 0.60 14.48
C ILE A 135 17.57 0.26 15.27
N LEU A 136 17.29 1.03 16.31
CA LEU A 136 16.10 0.91 17.14
C LEU A 136 14.96 1.71 16.51
N PHE A 137 14.06 1.04 15.81
CA PHE A 137 12.85 1.63 15.25
C PHE A 137 11.78 1.72 16.34
N LYS A 138 11.52 2.93 16.83
CA LYS A 138 10.51 3.19 17.87
C LYS A 138 9.23 3.71 17.25
N CYS A 139 8.11 3.05 17.60
CA CYS A 139 6.78 3.46 17.19
C CYS A 139 6.37 4.77 17.87
N ASP A 140 6.10 5.78 17.05
CA ASP A 140 5.35 6.96 17.45
C ASP A 140 4.38 7.31 16.31
N PRO A 141 3.06 7.08 16.48
CA PRO A 141 2.06 7.32 15.44
C PRO A 141 2.04 8.75 14.90
N ASN A 142 2.55 9.72 15.67
CA ASN A 142 2.57 11.14 15.31
C ASN A 142 3.93 11.61 14.78
N ALA A 143 4.96 10.77 14.84
CA ALA A 143 6.30 11.13 14.40
C ALA A 143 6.40 11.16 12.87
N ARG A 144 7.04 12.23 12.37
CA ARG A 144 7.41 12.39 10.95
C ARG A 144 8.69 11.64 10.57
N GLY A 145 9.45 11.17 11.55
CA GLY A 145 10.76 10.57 11.34
C GLY A 145 11.86 11.37 12.01
N SER A 146 12.64 10.74 12.89
CA SER A 146 13.83 11.33 13.50
C SER A 146 14.88 10.25 13.69
N PHE A 147 16.06 10.45 13.10
CA PHE A 147 17.18 9.53 13.16
C PHE A 147 18.29 10.09 14.05
N SER A 148 18.76 9.31 15.03
CA SER A 148 19.73 9.77 16.02
C SER A 148 20.71 8.67 16.45
N PHE A 149 21.87 9.10 16.92
CA PHE A 149 22.85 8.22 17.55
C PHE A 149 22.51 8.00 19.02
N VAL A 150 22.61 6.76 19.49
CA VAL A 150 22.39 6.41 20.90
C VAL A 150 23.73 6.14 21.57
N LYS A 151 24.49 5.16 21.08
CA LYS A 151 25.77 4.75 21.65
C LYS A 151 26.57 3.90 20.67
N GLU A 152 27.86 3.77 20.96
CA GLU A 152 28.75 2.78 20.37
C GLU A 152 29.19 1.84 21.49
N ASP A 153 29.01 0.53 21.29
CA ASP A 153 29.53 -0.49 22.21
C ASP A 153 31.00 -0.81 21.90
N PRO A 154 31.81 -1.26 22.88
CA PRO A 154 33.26 -1.45 22.71
C PRO A 154 33.69 -2.45 21.63
N VAL A 155 32.75 -3.28 21.17
CA VAL A 155 32.94 -4.26 20.10
C VAL A 155 32.55 -3.72 18.72
N LEU A 156 32.58 -2.39 18.54
CA LEU A 156 32.27 -1.69 17.29
C LEU A 156 30.83 -1.92 16.79
N THR A 157 29.89 -2.01 17.73
CA THR A 157 28.46 -2.07 17.42
C THR A 157 27.83 -0.69 17.63
N TYR A 158 27.29 -0.11 16.55
CA TYR A 158 26.66 1.20 16.55
C TYR A 158 25.17 1.07 16.84
N THR A 159 24.71 1.59 17.97
CA THR A 159 23.29 1.70 18.27
C THR A 159 22.76 3.06 17.81
N LEU A 160 21.88 3.03 16.83
CA LEU A 160 21.17 4.17 16.27
C LEU A 160 19.68 4.04 16.61
N GLN A 161 18.92 5.12 16.51
CA GLN A 161 17.49 5.12 16.76
C GLN A 161 16.78 5.84 15.62
N TYR A 162 15.64 5.29 15.21
CA TYR A 162 14.72 5.92 14.28
C TYR A 162 13.32 5.96 14.89
N VAL A 163 12.81 7.15 15.20
CA VAL A 163 11.43 7.32 15.71
C VAL A 163 10.52 7.64 14.53
N SER A 164 9.51 6.81 14.27
CA SER A 164 8.62 6.98 13.11
C SER A 164 7.27 6.28 13.31
N LYS A 165 6.23 6.80 12.66
CA LYS A 165 4.93 6.11 12.54
C LYS A 165 5.03 4.77 11.80
N TYR A 166 6.03 4.58 10.93
CA TYR A 166 6.23 3.33 10.19
C TYR A 166 6.92 2.24 11.01
N ALA A 167 7.43 2.58 12.20
CA ALA A 167 7.90 1.60 13.17
C ALA A 167 6.76 0.96 13.96
N CYS A 168 5.52 1.46 13.79
CA CYS A 168 4.34 0.87 14.40
C CYS A 168 3.90 -0.37 13.60
N PRO A 169 3.41 -1.42 14.27
CA PRO A 169 3.03 -2.66 13.61
C PRO A 169 1.88 -2.42 12.61
N THR A 170 2.06 -2.93 11.38
CA THR A 170 1.10 -2.82 10.26
C THR A 170 -0.08 -3.76 10.46
N ASN A 171 0.23 -4.97 10.94
CA ASN A 171 -0.73 -5.81 11.61
C ASN A 171 -0.72 -5.37 13.07
N ARG A 172 -1.54 -4.39 13.43
CA ARG A 172 -2.22 -4.55 14.71
C ARG A 172 -3.03 -5.83 14.55
N GLN A 173 -2.43 -6.97 14.89
CA GLN A 173 -3.20 -8.07 15.41
C GLN A 173 -3.67 -7.50 16.73
N PRO A 174 -4.93 -7.02 16.82
CA PRO A 174 -5.38 -6.41 18.05
C PRO A 174 -5.18 -7.48 19.12
N SER A 175 -4.52 -7.12 20.21
CA SER A 175 -4.13 -8.02 21.29
C SER A 175 -5.38 -8.41 22.11
N GLY A 176 -6.26 -9.16 21.45
CA GLY A 176 -7.69 -9.31 21.71
C GLY A 176 -8.44 -8.82 20.46
N PRO A 177 -9.40 -9.56 19.89
CA PRO A 177 -10.11 -9.05 18.73
C PRO A 177 -10.75 -7.71 19.13
N ASP A 178 -10.40 -6.63 18.44
CA ASP A 178 -11.20 -5.40 18.50
C ASP A 178 -12.57 -5.82 17.98
N THR A 179 -13.44 -6.19 18.91
CA THR A 179 -14.77 -6.68 18.59
C THR A 179 -15.75 -5.55 18.80
N VAL A 180 -16.62 -5.38 17.81
CA VAL A 180 -17.83 -4.61 17.99
C VAL A 180 -18.92 -5.57 18.41
N THR A 181 -19.44 -5.38 19.61
CA THR A 181 -20.60 -6.13 20.09
C THR A 181 -21.85 -5.62 19.38
N LEU A 182 -22.44 -6.47 18.52
CA LEU A 182 -23.73 -6.20 17.91
C LEU A 182 -24.81 -6.93 18.72
N CYS A 183 -25.90 -6.25 19.05
CA CYS A 183 -27.01 -6.81 19.83
C CYS A 183 -28.32 -6.76 19.07
N GLY A 184 -29.15 -7.79 19.22
CA GLY A 184 -30.52 -7.81 18.72
C GLY A 184 -31.43 -7.02 19.65
N CYS A 185 -32.04 -5.94 19.16
CA CYS A 185 -32.94 -5.11 19.96
C CYS A 185 -34.35 -5.13 19.35
N SER A 186 -35.35 -5.63 20.11
CA SER A 186 -36.77 -5.47 19.78
C SER A 186 -37.45 -4.51 20.75
N THR A 187 -37.48 -4.85 22.04
CA THR A 187 -37.94 -3.99 23.15
C THR A 187 -36.91 -3.92 24.29
N SER A 188 -35.99 -4.88 24.35
CA SER A 188 -34.77 -4.86 25.14
C SER A 188 -33.66 -5.47 24.30
N CYS A 189 -32.44 -4.92 24.37
CA CYS A 189 -31.30 -5.51 23.69
C CYS A 189 -30.91 -6.80 24.41
N ARG A 190 -31.18 -7.94 23.78
CA ARG A 190 -30.81 -9.28 24.26
C ARG A 190 -30.14 -10.02 23.12
N ASN A 191 -29.24 -10.93 23.43
CA ASN A 191 -28.42 -11.67 22.45
C ASN A 191 -27.44 -10.75 21.71
N CYS A 192 -26.32 -10.51 22.37
CA CYS A 192 -25.19 -9.77 21.83
C CYS A 192 -24.13 -10.75 21.34
N VAL A 193 -23.50 -10.43 20.21
CA VAL A 193 -22.42 -11.21 19.61
C VAL A 193 -21.29 -10.26 19.26
N ASP A 194 -20.07 -10.66 19.58
CA ASP A 194 -18.86 -9.90 19.32
C ASP A 194 -18.36 -10.19 17.89
N TYR A 195 -18.28 -9.14 17.08
CA TYR A 195 -17.80 -9.21 15.69
C TYR A 195 -16.41 -8.59 15.58
N PRO A 196 -15.37 -9.35 15.19
CA PRO A 196 -14.04 -8.79 14.96
C PRO A 196 -14.06 -7.77 13.81
N LEU A 197 -13.37 -6.65 14.00
CA LEU A 197 -13.20 -5.63 12.96
C LEU A 197 -12.46 -6.18 11.73
N GLY A 198 -12.88 -5.76 10.54
CA GLY A 198 -12.28 -6.10 9.25
C GLY A 198 -12.51 -7.54 8.78
N GLN A 199 -13.14 -8.40 9.60
CA GLN A 199 -13.36 -9.80 9.28
C GLN A 199 -14.78 -10.05 8.79
N CYS A 200 -14.89 -10.92 7.79
CA CYS A 200 -16.15 -11.41 7.27
C CYS A 200 -16.64 -12.57 8.15
N MET A 201 -17.72 -12.37 8.89
CA MET A 201 -18.23 -13.36 9.84
C MET A 201 -19.69 -13.69 9.53
N PRO A 202 -20.12 -14.95 9.70
CA PRO A 202 -21.52 -15.31 9.53
C PRO A 202 -22.36 -14.52 10.54
N VAL A 203 -23.47 -13.95 10.06
CA VAL A 203 -24.46 -13.33 10.92
C VAL A 203 -25.20 -14.46 11.61
N ILE A 204 -24.91 -14.65 12.90
CA ILE A 204 -25.71 -15.55 13.71
C ILE A 204 -27.09 -14.90 13.83
N PRO A 205 -28.14 -15.50 13.27
CA PRO A 205 -29.47 -14.94 13.23
C PRO A 205 -29.97 -14.77 14.66
N MET A 206 -30.04 -13.53 15.12
CA MET A 206 -30.53 -13.19 16.44
C MET A 206 -32.02 -13.53 16.63
N CYS A 207 -32.71 -13.98 15.56
CA CYS A 207 -34.15 -14.24 15.58
C CYS A 207 -34.61 -15.68 15.30
N THR A 208 -33.87 -16.60 14.66
CA THR A 208 -34.42 -17.96 14.36
C THR A 208 -33.43 -19.09 14.03
N GLY A 209 -32.11 -18.95 14.26
CA GLY A 209 -31.19 -20.10 14.21
C GLY A 209 -30.87 -20.71 12.83
N GLN A 210 -31.14 -20.02 11.72
CA GLN A 210 -30.52 -20.31 10.41
C GLN A 210 -29.69 -19.13 9.87
N ASP A 211 -28.41 -19.36 9.63
CA ASP A 211 -27.43 -18.35 9.16
C ASP A 211 -27.95 -17.63 7.91
N ALA A 212 -28.19 -16.32 8.03
CA ALA A 212 -28.89 -15.53 7.02
C ALA A 212 -27.98 -14.60 6.19
N GLY A 213 -26.66 -14.70 6.35
CA GLY A 213 -25.68 -13.90 5.61
C GLY A 213 -24.37 -13.72 6.36
N PHE A 214 -23.54 -12.79 5.88
CA PHE A 214 -22.26 -12.44 6.48
C PHE A 214 -22.20 -10.93 6.76
N VAL A 215 -21.43 -10.55 7.78
CA VAL A 215 -21.19 -9.16 8.17
C VAL A 215 -19.70 -8.90 8.20
N ARG A 216 -19.31 -7.69 7.80
CA ARG A 216 -18.00 -7.12 8.06
C ARG A 216 -18.17 -5.76 8.71
N VAL A 217 -17.43 -5.53 9.80
CA VAL A 217 -17.43 -4.24 10.51
C VAL A 217 -16.09 -3.57 10.29
N ASP A 218 -16.08 -2.45 9.59
CA ASP A 218 -14.87 -1.67 9.29
C ASP A 218 -14.87 -0.38 10.13
N GLN A 219 -13.81 -0.10 10.87
CA GLN A 219 -13.68 1.16 11.60
C GLN A 219 -13.30 2.30 10.64
N GLN A 220 -14.12 3.35 10.59
CA GLN A 220 -13.90 4.53 9.74
C GLN A 220 -13.16 5.65 10.50
N SER A 221 -13.41 5.76 11.81
CA SER A 221 -12.73 6.71 12.70
C SER A 221 -12.73 6.19 14.14
N SER A 222 -12.16 6.95 15.09
CA SER A 222 -12.18 6.59 16.51
C SER A 222 -13.59 6.42 17.09
N THR A 223 -14.62 6.95 16.43
CA THR A 223 -16.01 6.90 16.92
C THR A 223 -17.01 6.38 15.88
N GLN A 224 -16.59 6.07 14.65
CA GLN A 224 -17.48 5.66 13.55
C GLN A 224 -17.11 4.28 13.00
N PHE A 225 -18.13 3.47 12.76
CA PHE A 225 -18.03 2.13 12.18
C PHE A 225 -18.94 2.00 10.98
N LEU A 226 -18.44 1.35 9.94
CA LEU A 226 -19.19 0.93 8.76
C LEU A 226 -19.51 -0.55 8.90
N ILE A 227 -20.80 -0.88 9.00
CA ILE A 227 -21.30 -2.25 9.02
C ILE A 227 -21.80 -2.59 7.62
N SER A 228 -21.22 -3.61 7.00
CA SER A 228 -21.62 -4.09 5.67
C SER A 228 -22.19 -5.51 5.77
N GLY A 229 -23.32 -5.77 5.13
CA GLY A 229 -23.95 -7.08 5.01
C GLY A 229 -23.74 -7.72 3.63
N PHE A 230 -23.52 -9.04 3.60
CA PHE A 230 -23.14 -9.82 2.42
C PHE A 230 -23.90 -11.14 2.35
N LEU A 231 -24.03 -11.72 1.14
CA LEU A 231 -24.58 -13.07 0.93
C LEU A 231 -23.53 -14.17 0.96
N ASP A 232 -22.26 -13.81 0.78
CA ASP A 232 -21.16 -14.74 0.61
C ASP A 232 -20.12 -14.62 1.73
N SER A 233 -19.45 -15.73 2.05
CA SER A 233 -18.45 -15.81 3.12
C SER A 233 -17.14 -15.09 2.79
N THR A 234 -16.98 -14.59 1.57
CA THR A 234 -15.80 -13.83 1.15
C THR A 234 -16.02 -12.32 1.25
N CYS A 235 -17.24 -11.88 1.59
CA CYS A 235 -17.64 -10.48 1.67
C CYS A 235 -17.28 -9.69 0.40
N SER A 236 -17.54 -10.28 -0.77
CA SER A 236 -17.10 -9.74 -2.06
C SER A 236 -17.96 -8.55 -2.54
N LEU A 237 -19.27 -8.61 -2.32
CA LEU A 237 -20.24 -7.62 -2.80
C LEU A 237 -21.20 -7.21 -1.68
N PRO A 238 -21.11 -5.97 -1.15
CA PRO A 238 -21.99 -5.52 -0.09
C PRO A 238 -23.41 -5.33 -0.63
N LEU A 239 -24.40 -5.92 0.05
CA LEU A 239 -25.82 -5.69 -0.24
C LEU A 239 -26.36 -4.45 0.45
N VAL A 240 -25.96 -4.27 1.71
CA VAL A 240 -26.45 -3.22 2.60
C VAL A 240 -25.28 -2.69 3.41
N GLN A 241 -25.26 -1.38 3.61
CA GLN A 241 -24.27 -0.70 4.42
C GLN A 241 -24.96 0.25 5.39
N ALA A 242 -24.46 0.32 6.61
CA ALA A 242 -24.88 1.28 7.62
C ALA A 242 -23.65 1.87 8.30
N VAL A 243 -23.65 3.18 8.53
CA VAL A 243 -22.62 3.86 9.32
C VAL A 243 -23.22 4.19 10.68
N THR A 244 -22.53 3.83 11.75
CA THR A 244 -22.95 4.09 13.13
C THR A 244 -21.82 4.72 13.94
N SER A 245 -22.16 5.40 15.03
CA SER A 245 -21.20 5.97 15.96
C SER A 245 -21.43 5.49 17.40
N CYS A 246 -20.36 5.45 18.21
CA CYS A 246 -20.39 4.94 19.60
C CYS A 246 -21.45 5.58 20.52
N SER A 247 -21.97 6.76 20.16
CA SER A 247 -22.97 7.49 20.95
C SER A 247 -24.43 7.18 20.59
N GLN A 248 -24.68 6.38 19.53
CA GLN A 248 -26.02 6.11 19.03
C GLN A 248 -26.36 4.61 19.07
N CYS A 249 -26.45 4.03 20.27
CA CYS A 249 -27.06 2.71 20.47
C CYS A 249 -28.61 2.73 20.37
N ASN A 250 -29.19 3.70 19.65
CA ASN A 250 -30.64 3.79 19.40
C ASN A 250 -31.03 3.54 17.94
N GLY A 251 -30.06 3.37 17.03
CA GLY A 251 -30.32 2.99 15.65
C GLY A 251 -30.20 1.49 15.46
N ALA A 252 -31.31 0.76 15.56
CA ALA A 252 -31.36 -0.62 15.10
C ALA A 252 -30.91 -0.66 13.63
N VAL A 253 -29.79 -1.31 13.32
CA VAL A 253 -29.59 -1.81 11.96
C VAL A 253 -30.61 -2.94 11.81
N LEU A 254 -31.79 -2.58 11.32
CA LEU A 254 -32.89 -3.50 11.07
C LEU A 254 -32.43 -4.53 10.05
N ALA A 255 -31.97 -5.69 10.52
CA ALA A 255 -32.23 -6.91 9.80
C ALA A 255 -33.76 -7.00 9.71
N LEU A 256 -34.32 -6.75 8.53
CA LEU A 256 -35.73 -6.99 8.24
C LEU A 256 -36.01 -8.46 8.54
N CYS A 257 -36.44 -8.75 9.77
CA CYS A 257 -37.00 -10.04 10.13
C CYS A 257 -38.35 -10.09 9.46
N GLY A 258 -38.34 -10.45 8.17
CA GLY A 258 -39.55 -10.78 7.43
C GLY A 258 -40.26 -11.85 8.24
N SER A 259 -41.40 -11.49 8.83
CA SER A 259 -42.27 -12.46 9.49
C SER A 259 -42.69 -13.47 8.43
N SER A 260 -42.04 -14.63 8.41
CA SER A 260 -42.38 -15.76 7.55
C SER A 260 -43.65 -16.44 8.07
N ARG A 261 -44.76 -15.72 8.01
CA ARG A 261 -46.10 -16.29 7.92
C ARG A 261 -46.66 -15.91 6.56
N GLY A 262 -46.21 -16.63 5.54
CA GLY A 262 -46.67 -16.48 4.17
C GLY A 262 -45.51 -16.59 3.18
N GLY A 263 -45.14 -17.82 2.82
CA GLY A 263 -44.23 -18.05 1.71
C GLY A 263 -44.82 -17.45 0.43
N LEU A 264 -44.18 -16.41 -0.09
CA LEU A 264 -44.42 -15.97 -1.45
C LEU A 264 -43.71 -16.99 -2.37
N PRO A 265 -44.42 -17.61 -3.31
CA PRO A 265 -43.87 -18.64 -4.18
C PRO A 265 -42.75 -18.03 -5.04
N GLY A 266 -41.74 -18.83 -5.39
CA GLY A 266 -40.49 -18.43 -6.08
C GLY A 266 -40.60 -17.70 -7.43
N TRP A 267 -41.81 -17.30 -7.83
CA TRP A 267 -42.09 -16.46 -9.00
C TRP A 267 -41.72 -14.99 -8.79
N GLY A 268 -41.68 -14.49 -7.55
CA GLY A 268 -41.39 -13.07 -7.29
C GLY A 268 -39.97 -12.63 -7.68
N ILE A 269 -38.97 -13.48 -7.42
CA ILE A 269 -37.57 -13.19 -7.79
C ILE A 269 -37.38 -13.28 -9.31
N ALA A 270 -38.05 -14.24 -9.97
CA ALA A 270 -38.04 -14.34 -11.42
C ALA A 270 -38.63 -13.09 -12.10
N LEU A 271 -39.69 -12.52 -11.52
CA LEU A 271 -40.35 -11.32 -12.07
C LEU A 271 -39.45 -10.07 -11.97
N ILE A 272 -38.67 -9.93 -10.89
CA ILE A 272 -37.72 -8.81 -10.73
C ILE A 272 -36.59 -8.92 -11.75
N VAL A 273 -36.00 -10.12 -11.92
CA VAL A 273 -34.94 -10.35 -12.91
C VAL A 273 -35.44 -10.13 -14.35
N VAL A 274 -36.65 -10.58 -14.67
CA VAL A 274 -37.27 -10.35 -15.98
C VAL A 274 -37.54 -8.87 -16.24
N CYS A 275 -38.02 -8.12 -15.24
CA CYS A 275 -38.24 -6.68 -15.37
C CYS A 275 -36.92 -5.91 -15.57
N SER A 276 -35.84 -6.29 -14.89
CA SER A 276 -34.52 -5.66 -15.08
C SER A 276 -33.95 -5.94 -16.47
N LEU A 277 -34.10 -7.17 -16.98
CA LEU A 277 -33.67 -7.53 -18.33
C LEU A 277 -34.48 -6.80 -19.42
N LEU A 278 -35.80 -6.66 -19.23
CA LEU A 278 -36.65 -5.88 -20.14
C LEU A 278 -36.30 -4.39 -20.13
N GLY A 279 -36.00 -3.81 -18.96
CA GLY A 279 -35.53 -2.42 -18.87
C GLY A 279 -34.23 -2.17 -19.63
N ALA A 280 -33.25 -3.07 -19.49
CA ALA A 280 -31.99 -3.00 -20.23
C ALA A 280 -32.18 -3.16 -21.75
N LEU A 281 -33.10 -4.04 -22.18
CA LEU A 281 -33.43 -4.24 -23.59
C LEU A 281 -34.06 -2.98 -24.21
N VAL A 282 -34.98 -2.32 -23.50
CA VAL A 282 -35.64 -1.08 -23.97
C VAL A 282 -34.62 0.05 -24.13
N LEU A 283 -33.67 0.18 -23.19
CA LEU A 283 -32.60 1.17 -23.29
C LEU A 283 -31.65 0.89 -24.48
N ALA A 284 -31.27 -0.37 -24.69
CA ALA A 284 -30.42 -0.76 -25.82
C ALA A 284 -31.11 -0.51 -27.17
N LEU A 285 -32.40 -0.84 -27.28
CA LEU A 285 -33.20 -0.58 -28.49
C LEU A 285 -33.36 0.94 -28.73
N GLY A 286 -33.58 1.73 -27.67
CA GLY A 286 -33.63 3.19 -27.77
C GLY A 286 -32.34 3.80 -28.32
N ALA A 287 -31.18 3.34 -27.82
CA ALA A 287 -29.87 3.79 -28.29
C ALA A 287 -29.61 3.40 -29.77
N ALA A 288 -30.00 2.18 -30.16
CA ALA A 288 -29.85 1.71 -31.54
C ALA A 288 -30.70 2.54 -32.52
N VAL A 289 -31.95 2.85 -32.17
CA VAL A 289 -32.83 3.71 -32.99
C VAL A 289 -32.26 5.12 -33.10
N ALA A 290 -31.77 5.70 -32.00
CA ALA A 290 -31.12 7.01 -32.02
C ALA A 290 -29.89 7.04 -32.95
N CYS A 291 -29.06 5.99 -32.93
CA CYS A 291 -27.93 5.83 -33.84
C CYS A 291 -28.35 5.73 -35.32
N LEU A 292 -29.44 4.99 -35.62
CA LEU A 292 -29.97 4.89 -36.98
C LEU A 292 -30.51 6.23 -37.49
N VAL A 293 -31.22 6.99 -36.65
CA VAL A 293 -31.71 8.33 -37.00
C VAL A 293 -30.53 9.28 -37.23
N TYR A 294 -29.53 9.26 -36.35
CA TYR A 294 -28.33 10.10 -36.47
C TYR A 294 -27.54 9.81 -37.75
N SER A 295 -27.30 8.54 -38.06
CA SER A 295 -26.58 8.13 -39.27
C SER A 295 -27.34 8.46 -40.55
N ARG A 296 -28.68 8.33 -40.56
CA ARG A 296 -29.52 8.71 -41.69
C ARG A 296 -29.49 10.23 -41.91
N HIS A 297 -29.59 11.02 -40.84
CA HIS A 297 -29.49 12.48 -40.93
C HIS A 297 -28.11 12.94 -41.42
N ARG A 298 -27.03 12.25 -41.04
CA ARG A 298 -25.67 12.58 -41.50
C ARG A 298 -25.49 12.31 -43.00
N ARG A 299 -26.11 11.25 -43.55
CA ARG A 299 -26.06 10.97 -44.99
C ARG A 299 -26.81 12.01 -45.82
N SER A 300 -27.86 12.63 -45.28
CA SER A 300 -28.62 13.69 -45.97
C SER A 300 -27.87 15.04 -46.07
N ARG A 301 -26.77 15.23 -45.32
CA ARG A 301 -25.97 16.47 -45.31
C ARG A 301 -24.68 16.41 -46.11
N ALA A 302 -24.43 15.35 -46.87
CA ALA A 302 -23.30 15.31 -47.80
C ALA A 302 -23.63 16.15 -49.05
N LEU A 303 -23.44 17.47 -48.94
CA LEU A 303 -23.36 18.38 -50.08
C LEU A 303 -22.07 18.10 -50.87
N PRO A 304 -22.09 18.13 -52.21
CA PRO A 304 -20.93 17.87 -53.03
C PRO A 304 -20.04 19.11 -53.13
N GLY A 305 -18.74 18.91 -52.91
CA GLY A 305 -17.71 19.78 -53.46
C GLY A 305 -17.17 20.84 -52.49
N TYR A 306 -16.09 20.48 -51.79
CA TYR A 306 -15.02 21.44 -51.55
C TYR A 306 -13.68 20.70 -51.38
N ARG A 307 -12.73 20.98 -52.27
CA ARG A 307 -11.32 20.54 -52.15
C ARG A 307 -10.65 21.34 -51.02
N PRO A 308 -9.90 20.71 -50.11
CA PRO A 308 -9.13 21.46 -49.12
C PRO A 308 -7.83 21.95 -49.75
N ALA A 309 -7.54 23.23 -49.52
CA ALA A 309 -6.20 23.78 -49.67
C ALA A 309 -5.39 23.46 -48.41
N GLU A 310 -4.14 23.05 -48.61
CA GLU A 310 -3.12 22.86 -47.58
C GLU A 310 -2.89 24.16 -46.80
N VAL A 311 -2.97 24.09 -45.47
CA VAL A 311 -2.38 25.09 -44.58
C VAL A 311 -1.59 24.36 -43.50
N SER A 312 -0.28 24.53 -43.59
CA SER A 312 0.73 24.10 -42.63
C SER A 312 0.57 24.87 -41.33
N LEU A 313 0.33 24.17 -40.21
CA LEU A 313 0.35 24.77 -38.87
C LEU A 313 1.62 24.33 -38.16
N GLN A 314 2.53 25.28 -37.93
CA GLN A 314 3.67 25.10 -37.03
C GLN A 314 3.19 25.09 -35.58
N VAL A 315 3.66 24.09 -34.83
CA VAL A 315 3.46 23.96 -33.38
C VAL A 315 4.55 24.76 -32.69
N GLN A 316 4.15 25.77 -31.93
CA GLN A 316 5.03 26.53 -31.06
C GLN A 316 4.81 26.04 -29.62
N GLU A 317 5.89 25.58 -28.98
CA GLU A 317 5.94 25.15 -27.57
C GLU A 317 5.48 26.28 -26.63
N ALA A 318 4.61 25.93 -25.68
CA ALA A 318 4.27 26.80 -24.56
C ALA A 318 5.00 26.28 -23.31
N GLU A 319 5.89 27.12 -22.77
CA GLU A 319 6.56 26.93 -21.50
C GLU A 319 5.53 27.03 -20.34
N ALA A 320 5.59 26.07 -19.42
CA ALA A 320 4.74 26.05 -18.23
C ALA A 320 5.35 26.91 -17.12
N LEU A 321 4.56 27.89 -16.69
CA LEU A 321 4.81 28.83 -15.61
C LEU A 321 4.93 28.11 -14.25
N VAL A 322 6.00 28.41 -13.50
CA VAL A 322 6.17 28.07 -12.08
C VAL A 322 5.46 29.14 -11.24
N VAL A 323 4.60 28.73 -10.31
CA VAL A 323 4.05 29.60 -9.25
C VAL A 323 4.70 29.20 -7.93
N GLU A 324 5.54 30.09 -7.41
CA GLU A 324 6.00 30.11 -6.02
C GLU A 324 4.90 30.74 -5.15
N ASP A 325 4.42 30.04 -4.12
CA ASP A 325 3.65 30.64 -3.05
C ASP A 325 4.54 30.83 -1.82
N ALA A 326 4.73 32.09 -1.46
CA ALA A 326 5.41 32.54 -0.26
C ALA A 326 4.41 32.61 0.91
N VAL A 327 4.72 31.94 2.02
CA VAL A 327 4.10 32.22 3.32
C VAL A 327 5.21 32.47 4.35
N LYS A 328 5.40 33.73 4.72
CA LYS A 328 6.03 34.21 5.97
C LYS A 328 4.92 34.94 6.74
N GLN A 329 4.57 34.46 7.93
CA GLN A 329 5.04 34.95 9.25
C GLN A 329 4.67 36.41 9.49
#